data_AF-A0A932BM34-F1
#
_entry.id   AF-A0A932BM34-F1
#
_cell.length_a   1.000
_cell.length_b   1.000
_cell.length_c   1.000
_cell.angle_alpha   90.00
_cell.angle_beta   90.00
_cell.angle_gamma   90.00
#
_symmetry.space_group_name_H-M   'P 1'
#
loop_
_entity.id
_entity.type
_entity.pdbx_description
1 polymer ?
#
loop_
_entity_poly.entity_id
_entity_poly.type
_entity_poly.pdbx_seq_one_letter_code
_entity_poly.pdbx_strand_id
1 'polypeptide(L)'
;MALERTPDMEGLTPAERAVLYKQRASAMGIGRAPNTSGAAEAAPAAPAESMAAPPAQVPTVAAAAPAPAASAPAAPPARVAEPEPPKPPADPAYVTAVLARAPGAAWERRHTYVEIKVPRESLLPAARTLREHGFDYLSFVTEVDWKDRFEMLYHLFSYDFSREPGGVVLRTDLPREGIPEVASMTAVWPGAEYMERECAEMLGIRFLGHPDLRKILLPDDFVGYPMRKDYETDFEYITVKHLVREFDGDYQG
;
A
#
# COMPACT_ATOMS: atom_id res chain seq x y z
N MET A 1 3.48 20.50 -10.16
CA MET A 1 3.35 21.96 -9.99
C MET A 1 3.77 22.54 -8.63
N ALA A 2 3.49 21.93 -7.47
CA ALA A 2 3.84 22.56 -6.17
C ALA A 2 5.34 22.50 -5.80
N LEU A 3 6.08 21.55 -6.37
CA LEU A 3 7.46 21.22 -6.00
C LEU A 3 8.45 21.25 -7.16
N GLU A 4 8.04 21.79 -8.31
CA GLU A 4 8.97 21.99 -9.43
C GLU A 4 9.94 23.13 -9.07
N ARG A 5 11.22 22.95 -9.41
CA ARG A 5 12.22 23.99 -9.23
C ARG A 5 11.96 25.11 -10.24
N THR A 6 11.26 26.14 -9.78
CA THR A 6 10.90 27.30 -10.62
C THR A 6 12.06 28.31 -10.71
N PRO A 7 12.15 29.15 -11.75
CA PRO A 7 13.27 30.09 -11.94
C PRO A 7 13.48 31.07 -10.78
N ASP A 8 12.42 31.41 -10.04
CA ASP A 8 12.48 32.23 -8.84
C ASP A 8 13.16 31.55 -7.63
N MET A 9 13.48 30.26 -7.75
CA MET A 9 14.23 29.48 -6.76
C MET A 9 15.73 29.37 -7.11
N GLU A 10 16.18 29.95 -8.22
CA GLU A 10 17.60 30.01 -8.58
C GLU A 10 18.36 30.97 -7.66
N GLY A 11 19.44 30.49 -7.03
CA GLY A 11 20.26 31.27 -6.10
C GLY A 11 19.82 31.22 -4.63
N LEU A 12 18.68 30.61 -4.31
CA LEU A 12 18.23 30.41 -2.93
C LEU A 12 18.95 29.23 -2.25
N THR A 13 19.27 29.39 -0.97
CA THR A 13 19.78 28.30 -0.14
C THR A 13 18.74 27.18 0.01
N PRO A 14 19.14 25.94 0.33
CA PRO A 14 18.20 24.83 0.54
C PRO A 14 17.12 25.13 1.58
N ALA A 15 17.47 25.86 2.65
CA ALA A 15 16.53 26.25 3.69
C ALA A 15 15.48 27.26 3.20
N GLU A 16 15.89 28.24 2.40
CA GLU A 16 14.98 29.23 1.80
C GLU A 16 14.04 28.58 0.78
N ARG A 17 14.55 27.64 -0.04
CA ARG A 17 13.72 26.85 -0.96
C ARG A 17 12.68 26.01 -0.22
N ALA A 18 13.06 25.37 0.89
CA ALA A 18 12.15 24.60 1.74
C ALA A 18 10.99 25.45 2.30
N VAL A 19 11.26 26.70 2.69
CA VAL A 19 10.22 27.62 3.16
C VAL A 19 9.24 27.95 2.03
N LEU A 20 9.74 28.22 0.83
CA LEU A 20 8.90 28.53 -0.33
C LEU A 20 8.00 27.34 -0.72
N TYR A 21 8.55 26.12 -0.70
CA TYR A 21 7.77 24.89 -0.92
C TYR A 21 6.65 24.73 0.12
N LYS A 22 6.95 24.96 1.41
CA LYS A 22 5.95 24.88 2.50
C LYS A 22 4.82 25.89 2.32
N GLN A 23 5.14 27.12 1.93
CA GLN A 23 4.14 28.17 1.67
C GLN A 23 3.23 27.81 0.49
N ARG A 24 3.80 27.31 -0.62
CA ARG A 24 3.03 26.89 -1.81
C ARG A 24 2.14 25.68 -1.53
N ALA A 25 2.66 24.67 -0.84
CA ALA A 25 1.89 23.49 -0.47
C ALA A 25 0.73 23.81 0.47
N SER A 26 0.95 24.72 1.45
CA SER A 26 -0.13 25.20 2.32
C SER A 26 -1.19 25.97 1.54
N ALA A 27 -0.80 26.78 0.55
CA ALA A 27 -1.75 27.51 -0.30
C ALA A 27 -2.60 26.58 -1.19
N MET A 28 -2.08 25.40 -1.55
CA MET A 28 -2.79 24.37 -2.32
C MET A 28 -3.54 23.36 -1.45
N GLY A 29 -3.52 23.49 -0.12
CA GLY A 29 -4.16 22.55 0.81
C GLY A 29 -3.47 21.18 0.90
N ILE A 30 -2.22 21.08 0.44
CA ILE A 30 -1.39 19.85 0.39
C ILE A 30 -0.45 19.76 1.62
N GLY A 31 -0.51 20.72 2.54
CA GLY A 31 0.29 20.72 3.77
C GLY A 31 -0.22 21.73 4.80
N ARG A 32 0.31 21.64 6.03
CA ARG A 32 0.04 22.60 7.10
C ARG A 32 0.92 23.84 6.93
N ALA A 33 0.39 25.03 7.25
CA ALA A 33 1.15 26.27 7.25
C ALA A 33 2.40 26.14 8.15
N PRO A 34 3.55 26.74 7.77
CA PRO A 34 4.78 26.62 8.52
C PRO A 34 4.58 27.12 9.95
N ASN A 35 5.00 26.32 10.93
CA ASN A 35 4.95 26.69 12.33
C ASN A 35 6.01 27.78 12.58
N THR A 36 5.60 29.03 12.79
CA THR A 36 6.50 30.17 12.99
C THR A 36 7.02 30.29 14.43
N SER A 37 6.63 29.38 15.32
CA SER A 37 7.17 29.32 16.68
C SER A 37 8.32 28.32 16.74
N GLY A 38 9.55 28.82 16.79
CA GLY A 38 10.75 28.04 17.08
C GLY A 38 10.72 27.47 18.50
N ALA A 39 10.05 26.34 18.68
CA ALA A 39 10.16 25.51 19.87
C ALA A 39 10.32 24.06 19.42
N ALA A 40 11.55 23.56 19.50
CA ALA A 40 11.85 22.15 19.32
C ALA A 40 11.28 21.39 20.52
N GLU A 41 10.23 20.59 20.31
CA GLU A 41 9.69 19.71 21.33
C GLU A 41 10.43 18.37 21.24
N ALA A 42 11.21 18.08 22.28
CA ALA A 42 12.09 16.92 22.37
C ALA A 42 11.27 15.63 22.60
N ALA A 43 11.50 14.62 21.77
CA ALA A 43 11.00 13.27 21.98
C ALA A 43 11.73 12.59 23.16
N PRO A 44 11.01 11.88 24.06
CA PRO A 44 11.65 11.12 25.12
C PRO A 44 12.26 9.81 24.59
N ALA A 45 13.45 9.49 25.09
CA ALA A 45 14.22 8.30 24.77
C ALA A 45 13.57 7.01 25.29
N ALA A 46 13.53 5.97 24.44
CA ALA A 46 13.15 4.61 24.83
C ALA A 46 14.34 3.89 25.51
N PRO A 47 14.12 3.09 26.56
CA PRO A 47 15.17 2.32 27.21
C PRO A 47 15.54 1.07 26.40
N ALA A 48 16.85 0.77 26.37
CA ALA A 48 17.41 -0.44 25.79
C ALA A 48 17.33 -1.60 26.77
N GLU A 49 16.60 -2.66 26.42
CA GLU A 49 16.67 -3.96 27.10
C GLU A 49 17.25 -5.03 26.18
N SER A 50 18.23 -5.75 26.74
CA SER A 50 19.01 -6.82 26.12
C SER A 50 18.22 -8.13 26.15
N MET A 51 17.89 -8.68 24.98
CA MET A 51 17.35 -10.05 24.87
C MET A 51 18.49 -11.02 24.55
N ALA A 52 18.94 -11.75 25.57
CA ALA A 52 19.78 -12.92 25.42
C ALA A 52 18.93 -14.13 24.97
N ALA A 53 19.37 -14.83 23.93
CA ALA A 53 18.74 -16.03 23.40
C ALA A 53 18.98 -17.26 24.31
N PRO A 54 17.97 -18.10 24.57
CA PRO A 54 18.17 -19.37 25.27
C PRO A 54 18.64 -20.48 24.31
N PRO A 55 19.39 -21.50 24.80
CA PRO A 55 20.04 -22.49 23.95
C PRO A 55 19.07 -23.56 23.43
N ALA A 56 19.32 -24.00 22.19
CA ALA A 56 18.66 -25.11 21.54
C ALA A 56 19.04 -26.45 22.19
N GLN A 57 18.04 -27.24 22.58
CA GLN A 57 18.21 -28.65 22.93
C GLN A 57 17.68 -29.51 21.79
N VAL A 58 18.56 -30.34 21.23
CA VAL A 58 18.27 -31.29 20.16
C VAL A 58 17.97 -32.65 20.81
N PRO A 59 16.81 -33.28 20.57
CA PRO A 59 16.60 -34.66 21.01
C PRO A 59 17.29 -35.63 20.05
N THR A 60 18.16 -36.47 20.60
CA THR A 60 18.76 -37.63 19.95
C THR A 60 17.71 -38.70 19.72
N VAL A 61 17.59 -39.21 18.48
CA VAL A 61 16.87 -40.45 18.18
C VAL A 61 17.85 -41.47 17.61
N ALA A 62 17.77 -42.68 18.15
CA ALA A 62 18.71 -43.77 17.97
C ALA A 62 18.68 -44.42 16.58
N ALA A 63 19.82 -44.98 16.19
CA ALA A 63 20.05 -45.70 14.95
C ALA A 63 19.33 -47.07 14.90
N ALA A 64 18.83 -47.44 13.73
CA ALA A 64 18.53 -48.83 13.35
C ALA A 64 18.91 -49.06 11.87
N ALA A 65 19.62 -50.17 11.62
CA ALA A 65 20.23 -50.59 10.35
C ALA A 65 19.28 -51.53 9.53
N PRO A 66 19.76 -52.19 8.44
CA PRO A 66 19.95 -51.68 7.09
C PRO A 66 18.90 -52.22 6.08
N ALA A 67 18.90 -51.64 4.87
CA ALA A 67 17.95 -51.93 3.78
C ALA A 67 18.17 -53.28 3.06
N PRO A 68 17.12 -53.93 2.52
CA PRO A 68 17.24 -54.95 1.50
C PRO A 68 17.14 -54.39 0.06
N ALA A 69 17.63 -55.20 -0.87
CA ALA A 69 18.09 -54.86 -2.21
C ALA A 69 17.04 -54.37 -3.21
N ALA A 70 17.55 -53.60 -4.18
CA ALA A 70 16.84 -52.99 -5.29
C ALA A 70 16.20 -53.98 -6.27
N SER A 71 14.96 -53.67 -6.67
CA SER A 71 14.25 -54.24 -7.83
C SER A 71 14.19 -53.17 -8.92
N ALA A 72 14.37 -53.59 -10.18
CA ALA A 72 14.52 -52.75 -11.37
C ALA A 72 13.33 -51.78 -11.61
N PRO A 73 13.55 -50.62 -12.29
CA PRO A 73 12.50 -49.63 -12.48
C PRO A 73 11.48 -50.10 -13.53
N ALA A 74 10.20 -50.10 -13.14
CA ALA A 74 9.07 -50.24 -14.05
C ALA A 74 8.96 -49.01 -14.97
N ALA A 75 8.53 -49.23 -16.21
CA ALA A 75 8.32 -48.18 -17.21
C ALA A 75 7.40 -47.06 -16.68
N PRO A 76 7.64 -45.78 -17.06
CA PRO A 76 6.84 -44.66 -16.59
C PRO A 76 5.37 -44.84 -17.01
N PRO A 77 4.40 -44.60 -16.10
CA PRO A 77 2.99 -44.68 -16.44
C PRO A 77 2.67 -43.64 -17.51
N ALA A 78 1.83 -44.04 -18.48
CA ALA A 78 1.35 -43.15 -19.53
C ALA A 78 0.77 -41.87 -18.92
N ARG A 79 1.18 -40.71 -19.44
CA ARG A 79 0.69 -39.39 -19.04
C ARG A 79 -0.83 -39.38 -19.20
N VAL A 80 -1.55 -39.39 -18.08
CA VAL A 80 -2.99 -39.16 -18.05
C VAL A 80 -3.23 -37.85 -18.77
N ALA A 81 -4.14 -37.85 -19.76
CA ALA A 81 -4.51 -36.65 -20.48
C ALA A 81 -4.88 -35.56 -19.47
N GLU A 82 -4.29 -34.38 -19.66
CA GLU A 82 -4.57 -33.20 -18.85
C GLU A 82 -6.09 -32.94 -18.94
N PRO A 83 -6.82 -32.93 -17.81
CA PRO A 83 -8.25 -32.70 -17.85
C PRO A 83 -8.52 -31.36 -18.52
N GLU A 84 -9.47 -31.32 -19.46
CA GLU A 84 -9.90 -30.08 -20.09
C GLU A 84 -10.18 -29.03 -19.00
N PRO A 85 -9.73 -27.77 -19.20
CA PRO A 85 -9.94 -26.73 -18.21
C PRO A 85 -11.44 -26.66 -17.91
N PRO A 86 -11.83 -26.69 -16.62
CA PRO A 86 -13.24 -26.65 -16.25
C PRO A 86 -13.86 -25.41 -16.89
N LYS A 87 -14.96 -25.64 -17.62
CA LYS A 87 -15.81 -24.58 -18.18
C LYS A 87 -15.99 -23.49 -17.12
N PRO A 88 -15.81 -22.19 -17.45
CA PRO A 88 -15.83 -21.15 -16.45
C PRO A 88 -17.10 -21.28 -15.61
N PRO A 89 -16.99 -21.29 -14.27
CA PRO A 89 -18.16 -21.34 -13.43
C PRO A 89 -19.09 -20.17 -13.78
N ALA A 90 -20.40 -20.40 -13.62
CA ALA A 90 -21.36 -19.30 -13.66
C ALA A 90 -20.89 -18.16 -12.76
N ASP A 91 -21.16 -16.92 -13.17
CA ASP A 91 -20.75 -15.71 -12.46
C ASP A 91 -21.02 -15.86 -10.95
N PRO A 92 -20.01 -15.67 -10.08
CA PRO A 92 -20.22 -15.86 -8.66
C PRO A 92 -21.36 -14.96 -8.15
N ALA A 93 -22.14 -15.46 -7.19
CA ALA A 93 -23.32 -14.73 -6.68
C ALA A 93 -22.98 -13.33 -6.16
N TYR A 94 -21.80 -13.17 -5.54
CA TYR A 94 -21.31 -11.88 -5.05
C TYR A 94 -21.00 -10.90 -6.21
N VAL A 95 -20.48 -11.40 -7.33
CA VAL A 95 -20.22 -10.57 -8.52
C VAL A 95 -21.55 -10.06 -9.07
N THR A 96 -22.52 -10.96 -9.25
CA THR A 96 -23.85 -10.59 -9.74
C THR A 96 -24.51 -9.54 -8.84
N ALA A 97 -24.40 -9.70 -7.51
CA ALA A 97 -24.94 -8.74 -6.55
C ALA A 97 -24.24 -7.36 -6.63
N VAL A 98 -22.92 -7.33 -6.81
CA VAL A 98 -22.17 -6.08 -6.99
C VAL A 98 -22.58 -5.39 -8.30
N LEU A 99 -22.63 -6.12 -9.41
CA LEU A 99 -23.03 -5.57 -10.72
C LEU A 99 -24.45 -4.99 -10.70
N ALA A 100 -25.37 -5.60 -9.94
CA ALA A 100 -26.73 -5.09 -9.79
C ALA A 100 -26.80 -3.76 -9.03
N ARG A 101 -25.84 -3.48 -8.13
CA ARG A 101 -25.80 -2.28 -7.28
C ARG A 101 -24.83 -1.20 -7.77
N ALA A 102 -23.95 -1.54 -8.72
CA ALA A 102 -22.93 -0.66 -9.26
C ALA A 102 -23.05 -0.59 -10.80
N PRO A 103 -23.89 0.32 -11.34
CA PRO A 103 -23.99 0.54 -12.77
C PRO A 103 -22.62 0.93 -13.34
N GLY A 104 -22.22 0.32 -14.46
CA GLY A 104 -20.89 0.55 -15.06
C GLY A 104 -19.75 -0.24 -14.41
N ALA A 105 -20.05 -1.12 -13.46
CA ALA A 105 -19.08 -2.08 -12.97
C ALA A 105 -18.74 -3.13 -14.04
N ALA A 106 -17.48 -3.54 -14.07
CA ALA A 106 -16.97 -4.62 -14.89
C ALA A 106 -16.15 -5.56 -14.00
N TRP A 107 -16.04 -6.82 -14.40
CA TRP A 107 -15.25 -7.78 -13.65
C TRP A 107 -14.49 -8.72 -14.57
N GLU A 108 -13.38 -9.24 -14.06
CA GLU A 108 -12.53 -10.21 -14.73
C GLU A 108 -12.01 -11.21 -13.69
N ARG A 109 -11.87 -12.47 -14.06
CA ARG A 109 -11.17 -13.45 -13.24
C ARG A 109 -9.71 -13.54 -13.65
N ARG A 110 -8.80 -13.25 -12.72
CA ARG A 110 -7.36 -13.36 -12.90
C ARG A 110 -6.77 -14.36 -11.91
N HIS A 111 -6.40 -15.53 -12.42
CA HIS A 111 -5.83 -16.62 -11.62
C HIS A 111 -6.77 -17.01 -10.46
N THR A 112 -6.36 -16.83 -9.21
CA THR A 112 -7.14 -17.09 -7.99
C THR A 112 -7.98 -15.89 -7.53
N TYR A 113 -7.87 -14.75 -8.21
CA TYR A 113 -8.57 -13.52 -7.84
C TYR A 113 -9.71 -13.20 -8.81
N VAL A 114 -10.79 -12.65 -8.26
CA VAL A 114 -11.83 -11.97 -9.04
C VAL A 114 -11.63 -10.48 -8.87
N GLU A 115 -11.33 -9.79 -9.95
CA GLU A 115 -11.18 -8.35 -9.97
C GLU A 115 -12.50 -7.71 -10.38
N ILE A 116 -13.01 -6.79 -9.55
CA ILE A 116 -14.23 -6.06 -9.82
C ILE A 116 -13.89 -4.58 -9.87
N LYS A 117 -14.01 -3.98 -11.05
CA LYS A 117 -13.82 -2.56 -11.25
C LYS A 117 -15.16 -1.86 -11.18
N VAL A 118 -15.27 -0.87 -10.31
CA VAL A 118 -16.51 -0.09 -10.10
C VAL A 118 -16.24 1.41 -10.25
N PRO A 119 -17.23 2.19 -10.72
CA PRO A 119 -17.16 3.64 -10.63
C PRO A 119 -17.01 4.09 -9.18
N ARG A 120 -16.33 5.22 -8.97
CA ARG A 120 -15.99 5.74 -7.65
C ARG A 120 -17.22 5.89 -6.74
N GLU A 121 -18.31 6.40 -7.28
CA GLU A 121 -19.58 6.61 -6.59
C GLU A 121 -20.23 5.30 -6.11
N SER A 122 -19.91 4.18 -6.77
CA SER A 122 -20.45 2.86 -6.46
C SER A 122 -19.52 2.04 -5.56
N LEU A 123 -18.34 2.56 -5.20
CA LEU A 123 -17.33 1.85 -4.42
C LEU A 123 -17.87 1.40 -3.05
N LEU A 124 -18.42 2.33 -2.26
CA LEU A 124 -18.90 2.02 -0.92
C LEU A 124 -20.12 1.06 -0.93
N PRO A 125 -21.13 1.21 -1.81
CA PRO A 125 -22.17 0.19 -2.00
C PRO A 125 -21.63 -1.19 -2.40
N ALA A 126 -20.65 -1.25 -3.31
CA ALA A 126 -20.02 -2.50 -3.71
C ALA A 126 -19.28 -3.16 -2.55
N ALA A 127 -18.51 -2.38 -1.77
CA ALA A 127 -17.82 -2.83 -0.58
C ALA A 127 -18.76 -3.44 0.47
N ARG A 128 -19.90 -2.75 0.75
CA ARG A 128 -20.93 -3.28 1.66
C ARG A 128 -21.53 -4.60 1.16
N THR A 129 -21.77 -4.69 -0.15
CA THR A 129 -22.28 -5.91 -0.77
C THR A 129 -21.29 -7.07 -0.64
N LEU A 130 -20.00 -6.83 -0.90
CA LEU A 130 -18.98 -7.85 -0.67
C LEU A 130 -18.93 -8.28 0.81
N ARG A 131 -19.04 -7.33 1.75
CA ARG A 131 -19.11 -7.67 3.16
C ARG A 131 -20.32 -8.54 3.51
N GLU A 132 -21.50 -8.24 2.98
CA GLU A 132 -22.72 -9.05 3.13
C GLU A 132 -22.55 -10.48 2.57
N HIS A 133 -21.70 -10.65 1.57
CA HIS A 133 -21.38 -11.94 0.94
C HIS A 133 -20.25 -12.72 1.63
N GLY A 134 -19.73 -12.24 2.78
CA GLY A 134 -18.75 -12.96 3.60
C GLY A 134 -17.28 -12.57 3.34
N PHE A 135 -17.03 -11.46 2.65
CA PHE A 135 -15.68 -10.90 2.54
C PHE A 135 -15.36 -10.10 3.81
N ASP A 136 -15.05 -10.81 4.89
CA ASP A 136 -14.83 -10.25 6.23
C ASP A 136 -13.40 -9.74 6.46
N TYR A 137 -12.44 -10.15 5.63
CA TYR A 137 -11.04 -9.77 5.77
C TYR A 137 -10.60 -8.81 4.66
N LEU A 138 -10.27 -7.58 5.05
CA LEU A 138 -9.53 -6.64 4.20
C LEU A 138 -8.04 -6.85 4.45
N SER A 139 -7.34 -7.47 3.49
CA SER A 139 -5.93 -7.81 3.64
C SER A 139 -5.03 -6.61 3.44
N PHE A 140 -5.26 -5.82 2.38
CA PHE A 140 -4.56 -4.56 2.22
C PHE A 140 -5.31 -3.59 1.29
N VAL A 141 -5.07 -2.30 1.51
CA VAL A 141 -5.45 -1.19 0.62
C VAL A 141 -4.18 -0.71 -0.06
N THR A 142 -4.22 -0.56 -1.37
CA THR A 142 -3.11 -0.03 -2.14
C THR A 142 -3.63 0.83 -3.27
N GLU A 143 -2.75 1.66 -3.82
CA GLU A 143 -3.04 2.49 -4.96
C GLU A 143 -1.98 2.32 -6.05
N VAL A 144 -2.37 2.65 -7.28
CA VAL A 144 -1.47 2.70 -8.42
C VAL A 144 -1.57 4.06 -9.06
N ASP A 145 -0.44 4.76 -9.11
CA ASP A 145 -0.26 5.96 -9.90
C ASP A 145 -0.12 5.57 -11.39
N TRP A 146 -1.14 5.81 -12.20
CA TRP A 146 -1.06 5.80 -13.66
C TRP A 146 -0.81 7.21 -14.19
N LYS A 147 -0.28 7.31 -15.41
CA LYS A 147 0.01 8.61 -16.04
C LYS A 147 -1.21 9.54 -16.13
N ASP A 148 -2.39 8.95 -16.30
CA ASP A 148 -3.67 9.61 -16.57
C ASP A 148 -4.65 9.57 -15.39
N ARG A 149 -4.43 8.71 -14.39
CA ARG A 149 -5.37 8.48 -13.27
C ARG A 149 -4.66 7.87 -12.07
N PHE A 150 -5.30 7.93 -10.90
CA PHE A 150 -4.96 7.03 -9.81
C PHE A 150 -5.93 5.85 -9.82
N GLU A 151 -5.50 4.70 -9.35
CA GLU A 151 -6.36 3.54 -9.20
C GLU A 151 -6.24 3.00 -7.78
N MET A 152 -7.36 2.89 -7.08
CA MET A 152 -7.42 2.26 -5.75
C MET A 152 -7.72 0.78 -5.91
N LEU A 153 -7.05 -0.07 -5.12
CA LEU A 153 -7.26 -1.50 -5.05
C LEU A 153 -7.45 -1.94 -3.60
N TYR A 154 -8.48 -2.74 -3.37
CA TYR A 154 -8.81 -3.29 -2.06
C TYR A 154 -8.81 -4.82 -2.16
N HIS A 155 -7.87 -5.46 -1.46
CA HIS A 155 -7.73 -6.91 -1.45
C HIS A 155 -8.57 -7.51 -0.33
N LEU A 156 -9.56 -8.32 -0.71
CA LEU A 156 -10.58 -8.85 0.16
C LEU A 156 -10.56 -10.38 0.14
N PHE A 157 -10.74 -10.98 1.31
CA PHE A 157 -10.83 -12.43 1.46
C PHE A 157 -11.95 -12.80 2.42
N SER A 158 -12.38 -14.05 2.30
CA SER A 158 -13.29 -14.71 3.23
C SER A 158 -12.49 -15.61 4.17
N TYR A 159 -12.78 -15.57 5.47
CA TYR A 159 -12.27 -16.57 6.42
C TYR A 159 -13.03 -17.90 6.34
N ASP A 160 -14.21 -17.89 5.73
CA ASP A 160 -14.97 -19.09 5.43
C ASP A 160 -14.38 -19.76 4.18
N PHE A 161 -13.45 -20.69 4.40
CA PHE A 161 -12.79 -21.48 3.35
C PHE A 161 -13.70 -22.49 2.66
N SER A 162 -14.96 -22.66 3.13
CA SER A 162 -15.94 -23.48 2.42
C SER A 162 -16.57 -22.76 1.22
N ARG A 163 -16.40 -21.43 1.14
CA ARG A 163 -16.76 -20.62 -0.02
C ARG A 163 -15.76 -20.82 -1.15
N GLU A 164 -16.11 -20.32 -2.33
CA GLU A 164 -15.24 -20.39 -3.51
C GLU A 164 -13.81 -19.94 -3.14
N PRO A 165 -12.79 -20.80 -3.31
CA PRO A 165 -11.43 -20.49 -2.90
C PRO A 165 -10.86 -19.41 -3.82
N GLY A 166 -10.87 -18.16 -3.35
CA GLY A 166 -10.35 -17.02 -4.09
C GLY A 166 -10.47 -15.71 -3.33
N GLY A 167 -9.58 -14.77 -3.65
CA GLY A 167 -9.67 -13.39 -3.17
C GLY A 167 -10.46 -12.53 -4.15
N VAL A 168 -11.00 -11.41 -3.66
CA VAL A 168 -11.60 -10.38 -4.51
C VAL A 168 -10.72 -9.14 -4.46
N VAL A 169 -10.46 -8.53 -5.61
CA VAL A 169 -9.82 -7.22 -5.71
C VAL A 169 -10.86 -6.23 -6.19
N LEU A 170 -11.31 -5.36 -5.30
CA LEU A 170 -12.21 -4.26 -5.67
C LEU A 170 -11.37 -3.08 -6.14
N ARG A 171 -11.65 -2.56 -7.33
CA ARG A 171 -10.87 -1.51 -8.00
C ARG A 171 -11.73 -0.30 -8.32
N THR A 172 -11.16 0.90 -8.22
CA THR A 172 -11.80 2.12 -8.74
C THR A 172 -10.78 3.12 -9.25
N ASP A 173 -11.10 3.83 -10.33
CA ASP A 173 -10.27 4.91 -10.85
C ASP A 173 -10.62 6.23 -10.16
N LEU A 174 -9.60 7.03 -9.88
CA LEU A 174 -9.71 8.38 -9.37
C LEU A 174 -9.06 9.37 -10.36
N PRO A 175 -9.60 10.60 -10.46
CA PRO A 175 -9.05 11.61 -11.37
C PRO A 175 -7.60 11.96 -10.98
N ARG A 176 -6.74 12.16 -11.99
CA ARG A 176 -5.36 12.66 -11.79
C ARG A 176 -5.33 14.15 -11.46
N GLU A 177 -6.23 14.91 -12.07
CA GLU A 177 -6.33 16.35 -11.86
C GLU A 177 -7.00 16.67 -10.53
N GLY A 178 -6.46 17.66 -9.80
CA GLY A 178 -6.97 18.07 -8.50
C GLY A 178 -6.58 17.13 -7.36
N ILE A 179 -7.35 17.18 -6.27
CA ILE A 179 -7.17 16.30 -5.11
C ILE A 179 -8.06 15.07 -5.34
N PRO A 180 -7.50 13.87 -5.57
CA PRO A 180 -8.29 12.66 -5.74
C PRO A 180 -9.03 12.34 -4.43
N GLU A 181 -10.32 12.07 -4.54
CA GLU A 181 -11.20 11.81 -3.40
C GLU A 181 -11.92 10.48 -3.58
N VAL A 182 -12.06 9.73 -2.49
CA VAL A 182 -12.75 8.43 -2.45
C VAL A 182 -13.43 8.22 -1.11
N ALA A 183 -14.48 7.41 -1.04
CA ALA A 183 -15.10 7.05 0.23
C ALA A 183 -14.15 6.16 1.06
N SER A 184 -14.07 6.41 2.37
CA SER A 184 -13.31 5.56 3.29
C SER A 184 -13.96 4.19 3.47
N MET A 185 -13.15 3.14 3.41
CA MET A 185 -13.56 1.76 3.68
C MET A 185 -13.61 1.45 5.17
N THR A 186 -13.18 2.35 6.06
CA THR A 186 -13.26 2.18 7.52
C THR A 186 -14.69 1.94 8.01
N ALA A 187 -15.69 2.49 7.30
CA ALA A 187 -17.11 2.26 7.56
C ALA A 187 -17.57 0.81 7.29
N VAL A 188 -16.81 0.04 6.53
CA VAL A 188 -17.06 -1.39 6.25
C VAL A 188 -16.05 -2.24 7.02
N TRP A 189 -14.76 -2.02 6.80
CA TRP A 189 -13.67 -2.72 7.46
C TRP A 189 -12.84 -1.73 8.29
N PRO A 190 -12.97 -1.73 9.63
CA PRO A 190 -12.18 -0.84 10.49
C PRO A 190 -10.67 -0.98 10.32
N GLY A 191 -10.19 -2.15 9.88
CA GLY A 191 -8.78 -2.38 9.57
C GLY A 191 -8.22 -1.54 8.42
N ALA A 192 -9.06 -0.83 7.66
CA ALA A 192 -8.61 0.08 6.60
C ALA A 192 -7.89 1.34 7.13
N GLU A 193 -8.06 1.70 8.41
CA GLU A 193 -7.68 2.99 8.97
C GLU A 193 -6.21 3.36 8.71
N TYR A 194 -5.27 2.51 9.09
CA TYR A 194 -3.84 2.80 8.89
C TYR A 194 -3.43 2.82 7.41
N MET A 195 -4.01 1.93 6.61
CA MET A 195 -3.65 1.82 5.19
C MET A 195 -4.19 3.01 4.38
N GLU A 196 -5.39 3.49 4.69
CA GLU A 196 -5.93 4.70 4.06
C GLU A 196 -5.14 5.95 4.46
N ARG A 197 -4.60 6.00 5.69
CA ARG A 197 -3.67 7.07 6.11
C ARG A 197 -2.36 7.03 5.33
N GLU A 198 -1.81 5.84 5.11
CA GLU A 198 -0.62 5.66 4.27
C GLU A 198 -0.88 6.16 2.84
N CYS A 199 -1.97 5.71 2.20
CA CYS A 199 -2.35 6.15 0.86
C CYS A 199 -2.55 7.68 0.79
N ALA A 200 -3.18 8.27 1.81
CA ALA A 200 -3.41 9.70 1.91
C ALA A 200 -2.11 10.49 2.03
N GLU A 201 -1.15 9.97 2.80
CA GLU A 201 0.13 10.62 3.03
C GLU A 201 1.13 10.43 1.87
N MET A 202 1.13 9.25 1.25
CA MET A 202 2.08 8.90 0.19
C MET A 202 1.67 9.45 -1.18
N LEU A 203 0.37 9.47 -1.50
CA LEU A 203 -0.16 9.93 -2.80
C LEU A 203 -1.22 11.03 -2.70
N GLY A 204 -1.56 11.53 -1.52
CA GLY A 204 -2.46 12.68 -1.41
C GLY A 204 -3.90 12.37 -1.79
N ILE A 205 -4.34 11.13 -1.55
CA ILE A 205 -5.72 10.70 -1.75
C ILE A 205 -6.54 11.06 -0.52
N ARG A 206 -7.66 11.77 -0.72
CA ARG A 206 -8.54 12.22 0.36
C ARG A 206 -9.66 11.21 0.59
N PHE A 207 -9.65 10.54 1.74
CA PHE A 207 -10.67 9.57 2.13
C PHE A 207 -11.83 10.24 2.87
N LEU A 208 -13.00 10.29 2.23
CA LEU A 208 -14.21 10.90 2.79
C LEU A 208 -14.82 9.98 3.86
N GLY A 209 -15.06 10.53 5.06
CA GLY A 209 -15.62 9.78 6.19
C GLY A 209 -14.60 8.97 7.00
N HIS A 210 -13.30 9.15 6.75
CA HIS A 210 -12.24 8.52 7.54
C HIS A 210 -12.16 9.14 8.96
N PRO A 211 -11.99 8.33 10.03
CA PRO A 211 -12.00 8.81 11.42
C PRO A 211 -10.81 9.72 11.76
N ASP A 212 -9.61 9.41 11.28
CA ASP A 212 -8.38 10.17 11.58
C ASP A 212 -7.39 10.16 10.40
N LEU A 213 -7.32 11.20 9.57
CA LEU A 213 -6.39 11.29 8.43
C LEU A 213 -5.09 12.02 8.75
N ARG A 214 -4.57 11.91 9.98
CA ARG A 214 -3.25 12.43 10.32
C ARG A 214 -2.14 11.58 9.69
N LYS A 215 -1.03 12.26 9.36
CA LYS A 215 0.24 11.66 8.93
C LYS A 215 0.71 10.55 9.89
N ILE A 216 1.35 9.52 9.35
CA ILE A 216 1.89 8.36 10.09
C ILE A 216 3.33 8.03 9.74
N LEU A 217 3.76 8.22 8.49
CA LEU A 217 5.07 7.80 7.99
C LEU A 217 6.05 8.97 7.79
N LEU A 218 5.58 10.11 7.30
CA LEU A 218 6.43 11.24 6.97
C LEU A 218 6.54 12.21 8.16
N PRO A 219 7.67 12.92 8.27
CA PRO A 219 7.79 14.04 9.18
C PRO A 219 6.66 15.07 8.98
N ASP A 220 6.26 15.73 10.06
CA ASP A 220 5.22 16.77 10.03
C ASP A 220 5.54 17.87 9.01
N ASP A 221 6.82 18.21 8.87
CA ASP A 221 7.33 19.24 7.99
C ASP A 221 7.61 18.78 6.55
N PHE A 222 7.36 17.50 6.24
CA PHE A 222 7.48 16.97 4.88
C PHE A 222 6.43 17.60 3.96
N VAL A 223 6.88 17.98 2.76
CA VAL A 223 6.05 18.62 1.74
C VAL A 223 5.96 17.72 0.51
N GLY A 224 4.75 17.43 0.07
CA GLY A 224 4.47 16.64 -1.13
C GLY A 224 4.13 15.18 -0.85
N TYR A 225 4.13 14.39 -1.92
CA TYR A 225 3.62 13.02 -1.97
C TYR A 225 4.66 12.12 -2.66
N PRO A 226 5.57 11.50 -1.90
CA PRO A 226 6.80 10.92 -2.45
C PRO A 226 6.58 9.72 -3.37
N MET A 227 5.43 9.03 -3.26
CA MET A 227 5.11 7.87 -4.11
C MET A 227 4.43 8.26 -5.43
N ARG A 228 4.15 9.56 -5.67
CA ARG A 228 3.66 9.99 -6.97
C ARG A 228 4.78 9.98 -8.00
N LYS A 229 4.46 9.54 -9.23
CA LYS A 229 5.43 9.46 -10.34
C LYS A 229 5.89 10.83 -10.85
N ASP A 230 5.16 11.89 -10.54
CA ASP A 230 5.49 13.29 -10.84
C ASP A 230 6.19 14.00 -9.67
N TYR A 231 6.50 13.28 -8.58
CA TYR A 231 7.22 13.84 -7.46
C TYR A 231 8.70 14.02 -7.80
N GLU A 232 9.11 15.28 -7.97
CA GLU A 232 10.51 15.64 -8.11
C GLU A 232 11.20 15.63 -6.75
N THR A 233 12.10 14.68 -6.57
CA THR A 233 12.92 14.61 -5.35
C THR A 233 14.05 15.63 -5.45
N ASP A 234 13.99 16.68 -4.63
CA ASP A 234 15.18 17.51 -4.39
C ASP A 234 16.15 16.71 -3.50
N PHE A 235 17.17 16.10 -4.12
CA PHE A 235 18.17 15.31 -3.41
C PHE A 235 18.87 16.13 -2.31
N GLU A 236 18.93 17.45 -2.41
CA GLU A 236 19.52 18.30 -1.38
C GLU A 236 18.63 18.37 -0.11
N TYR A 237 17.31 18.26 -0.27
CA TYR A 237 16.34 18.27 0.82
C TYR A 237 16.35 16.96 1.63
N ILE A 238 16.63 15.82 0.99
CA ILE A 238 16.61 14.49 1.64
C ILE A 238 17.99 14.10 2.19
N THR A 239 19.07 14.39 1.47
CA THR A 239 20.39 13.79 1.76
C THR A 239 21.24 14.61 2.74
N VAL A 240 20.98 15.91 2.87
CA VAL A 240 21.88 16.81 3.62
C VAL A 240 21.60 16.85 5.12
N LYS A 241 20.42 16.39 5.58
CA LYS A 241 20.08 16.44 7.02
C LYS A 241 20.91 15.48 7.90
N HIS A 242 21.50 14.41 7.33
CA HIS A 242 22.10 13.34 8.13
C HIS A 242 23.47 12.81 7.68
N LEU A 243 24.09 13.39 6.64
CA LEU A 243 25.42 12.99 6.17
C LEU A 243 26.37 14.18 6.10
N VAL A 244 26.62 14.82 7.24
CA VAL A 244 27.89 15.53 7.44
C VAL A 244 28.84 14.50 8.03
N ARG A 245 29.60 13.82 7.18
CA ARG A 245 30.80 13.12 7.64
C ARG A 245 31.92 14.15 7.59
N GLU A 246 32.17 14.82 8.70
CA GLU A 246 33.37 15.65 8.85
C GLU A 246 34.57 14.72 8.62
N PHE A 247 35.36 15.01 7.59
CA PHE A 247 36.57 14.26 7.28
C PHE A 247 37.74 15.08 7.84
N ASP A 248 38.07 14.84 9.12
CA ASP A 248 39.23 15.43 9.81
C ASP A 248 40.54 14.71 9.42
N GLY A 249 40.85 14.68 8.13
CA GLY A 249 42.06 14.03 7.63
C GLY A 249 42.79 14.92 6.65
N ASP A 250 43.88 15.55 7.11
CA ASP A 250 44.87 16.17 6.23
C ASP A 250 45.36 15.13 5.21
N TYR A 251 45.05 15.36 3.94
CA TYR A 251 45.66 14.64 2.83
C TYR A 251 47.14 15.03 2.79
N GLN A 252 48.01 14.22 3.40
CA GLN A 252 49.44 14.29 3.13
C GLN A 252 49.71 13.57 1.80
N GLY A 253 50.03 14.38 0.79
CA GLY A 253 50.56 13.92 -0.50
C GLY A 253 52.02 13.48 -0.43
#